data_AF-A0A958VWG3-F1
#
_entry.id   AF-A0A958VWG3-F1
#
_cell.length_a   1.000
_cell.length_b   1.000
_cell.length_c   1.000
_cell.angle_alpha   90.00
_cell.angle_beta   90.00
_cell.angle_gamma   90.00
#
_symmetry.space_group_name_H-M   'P 1'
#
loop_
_entity.id
_entity.type
_entity.pdbx_description
1 polymer ?
#
loop_
_entity_poly.entity_id
_entity_poly.type
_entity_poly.pdbx_seq_one_letter_code
_entity_poly.pdbx_strand_id
1 'polypeptide(L)'
;MARVRPEIIEVIRKTADKIRKSGDYQWGHMGACNCGFLAQEITSLSKREIHSFAMEGHGDWNEQLNDYCPTSGLKMDDLISDLLNFGFDIDDLKHLERLSDPKVLRQLPINKRNLKQNNKADVETYLTAMARMLEERLANKVNLVELLEPHSALS
;
A
#
# COMPACT_ATOMS: atom_id res chain seq x y z
N MET A 1 -9.59 -1.56 0.18
CA MET A 1 -9.15 -1.81 1.57
C MET A 1 -8.48 -3.16 1.65
N ALA A 2 -7.15 -3.14 1.79
CA ALA A 2 -6.31 -4.31 1.65
C ALA A 2 -6.72 -5.45 2.59
N ARG A 3 -6.49 -6.69 2.15
CA ARG A 3 -6.78 -7.87 2.95
C ARG A 3 -5.99 -7.83 4.25
N VAL A 4 -6.66 -8.08 5.37
CA VAL A 4 -6.02 -8.14 6.68
C VAL A 4 -5.22 -9.44 6.80
N ARG A 5 -3.94 -9.39 6.43
CA ARG A 5 -2.99 -10.52 6.45
C ARG A 5 -1.61 -10.06 6.95
N PRO A 6 -0.84 -10.91 7.64
CA PRO A 6 0.50 -10.56 8.13
C PRO A 6 1.43 -10.05 7.04
N GLU A 7 1.42 -10.66 5.85
CA GLU A 7 2.32 -10.33 4.74
C GLU A 7 2.04 -8.93 4.18
N ILE A 8 0.77 -8.51 4.15
CA ILE A 8 0.35 -7.15 3.75
C ILE A 8 0.85 -6.13 4.77
N ILE A 9 0.70 -6.42 6.06
CA ILE A 9 1.17 -5.54 7.13
C ILE A 9 2.69 -5.39 7.05
N GLU A 10 3.40 -6.51 6.90
CA GLU A 10 4.85 -6.54 6.80
C GLU A 10 5.35 -5.72 5.61
N VAL A 11 4.74 -5.88 4.42
CA VAL A 11 5.17 -5.12 3.24
C VAL A 11 4.92 -3.63 3.41
N ILE A 12 3.78 -3.21 3.98
CA ILE A 12 3.49 -1.79 4.27
C ILE A 12 4.55 -1.22 5.24
N ARG A 13 4.92 -1.98 6.28
CA ARG A 13 5.97 -1.58 7.23
C ARG A 13 7.33 -1.43 6.56
N LYS A 14 7.73 -2.41 5.73
CA LYS A 14 8.98 -2.34 4.95
C LYS A 14 8.99 -1.14 4.00
N THR A 15 7.88 -0.90 3.30
CA THR A 15 7.72 0.27 2.44
C THR A 15 7.90 1.58 3.21
N ALA A 16 7.24 1.73 4.37
CA ALA A 16 7.37 2.91 5.22
C ALA A 16 8.84 3.14 5.65
N ASP A 17 9.50 2.06 6.10
CA ASP A 17 10.90 2.11 6.52
C ASP A 17 11.85 2.46 5.38
N LYS A 18 11.62 1.93 4.18
CA LYS A 18 12.41 2.23 2.99
C LYS A 18 12.24 3.67 2.54
N ILE A 19 11.02 4.19 2.54
CA ILE A 19 10.73 5.60 2.26
C ILE A 19 11.44 6.49 3.27
N ARG A 20 11.30 6.22 4.58
CA ARG A 20 11.97 6.98 5.64
C ARG A 20 13.48 7.10 5.39
N LYS A 21 14.13 5.97 5.07
CA LYS A 21 15.59 5.89 4.85
C LYS A 21 16.04 6.42 3.49
N SER A 22 15.16 6.53 2.51
CA SER A 22 15.50 6.93 1.15
C SER A 22 15.83 8.43 1.04
N GLY A 23 16.89 8.75 0.30
CA GLY A 23 17.18 10.10 -0.20
C GLY A 23 16.50 10.42 -1.54
N ASP A 24 15.95 9.41 -2.21
CA ASP A 24 15.50 9.47 -3.61
C ASP A 24 13.96 9.53 -3.74
N TYR A 25 13.23 9.81 -2.66
CA TYR A 25 11.78 9.90 -2.73
C TYR A 25 11.34 11.05 -3.63
N GLN A 26 10.57 10.74 -4.67
CA GLN A 26 10.08 11.71 -5.64
C GLN A 26 8.69 11.30 -6.14
N TRP A 27 7.67 12.05 -5.72
CA TRP A 27 6.29 11.75 -6.09
C TRP A 27 6.04 11.72 -7.61
N GLY A 28 6.68 12.61 -8.38
CA GLY A 28 6.57 12.63 -9.85
C GLY A 28 7.36 11.55 -10.59
N HIS A 29 8.10 10.69 -9.90
CA HIS A 29 8.84 9.58 -10.52
C HIS A 29 8.14 8.26 -10.16
N MET A 30 7.53 7.61 -11.15
CA MET A 30 6.62 6.46 -10.95
C MET A 30 7.20 5.29 -10.16
N GLY A 31 8.51 5.05 -10.24
CA GLY A 31 9.19 4.03 -9.42
C GLY A 31 9.73 4.50 -8.07
N ALA A 32 9.62 5.79 -7.73
CA ALA A 32 10.17 6.40 -6.50
C ALA A 32 9.12 7.24 -5.74
N CYS A 33 7.84 7.06 -6.05
CA CYS A 33 6.70 7.61 -5.33
C CYS A 33 6.10 6.58 -4.36
N ASN A 34 4.96 6.91 -3.75
CA ASN A 34 4.23 6.09 -2.78
C ASN A 34 4.02 4.65 -3.25
N CYS A 35 3.30 4.49 -4.36
CA CYS A 35 3.01 3.20 -4.98
C CYS A 35 4.26 2.57 -5.58
N GLY A 36 5.19 3.39 -6.11
CA GLY A 36 6.47 2.91 -6.64
C GLY A 36 7.33 2.20 -5.59
N PHE A 37 7.42 2.74 -4.37
CA PHE A 37 8.13 2.08 -3.27
C PHE A 37 7.44 0.79 -2.83
N LEU A 38 6.10 0.77 -2.77
CA LEU A 38 5.34 -0.45 -2.47
C LEU A 38 5.60 -1.53 -3.53
N ALA A 39 5.55 -1.15 -4.81
CA ALA A 39 5.82 -2.03 -5.93
C ALA A 39 7.20 -2.67 -5.85
N GLN A 40 8.25 -1.89 -5.56
CA GLN A 40 9.60 -2.43 -5.36
C GLN A 40 9.64 -3.52 -4.28
N GLU A 41 8.91 -3.35 -3.17
CA GLU A 41 8.90 -4.33 -2.07
C GLU A 41 8.17 -5.64 -2.43
N ILE A 42 7.21 -5.58 -3.36
CA ILE A 42 6.39 -6.76 -3.74
C ILE A 42 7.03 -7.52 -4.90
N THR A 43 7.51 -6.82 -5.92
CA THR A 43 7.91 -7.45 -7.21
C THR A 43 9.41 -7.54 -7.40
N SER A 44 10.22 -7.03 -6.47
CA SER A 44 11.69 -6.90 -6.60
C SER A 44 12.17 -6.06 -7.79
N LEU A 45 11.26 -5.44 -8.54
CA LEU A 45 11.60 -4.53 -9.64
C LEU A 45 12.33 -3.30 -9.10
N SER A 46 13.30 -2.80 -9.86
CA SER A 46 13.97 -1.55 -9.54
C SER A 46 13.07 -0.34 -9.81
N LYS A 47 13.35 0.79 -9.15
CA LYS A 47 12.69 2.09 -9.45
C LYS A 47 12.75 2.46 -10.94
N ARG A 48 13.80 2.06 -11.64
CA ARG A 48 14.00 2.35 -13.07
C ARG A 48 13.09 1.49 -13.95
N GLU A 49 12.95 0.21 -13.63
CA GLU A 49 12.05 -0.70 -14.36
C GLU A 49 10.60 -0.27 -14.17
N ILE A 50 10.17 -0.04 -12.93
CA ILE A 50 8.80 0.43 -12.64
C ILE A 50 8.51 1.74 -13.38
N HIS A 51 9.47 2.68 -13.37
CA HIS A 51 9.29 3.92 -14.10
C HIS A 51 9.18 3.68 -15.62
N SER A 52 10.02 2.82 -16.18
CA SER A 52 9.97 2.48 -17.60
C SER A 52 8.63 1.86 -18.00
N PHE A 53 8.06 0.98 -17.18
CA PHE A 53 6.75 0.36 -17.45
C PHE A 53 5.64 1.40 -17.48
N ALA A 54 5.68 2.35 -16.53
CA ALA A 54 4.69 3.42 -16.46
C ALA A 54 4.79 4.43 -17.63
N MET A 55 5.93 4.52 -18.32
CA MET A 55 6.09 5.40 -19.49
C MET A 55 5.45 4.86 -20.78
N GLU A 56 5.00 3.60 -20.80
CA GLU A 56 4.17 3.07 -21.89
C GLU A 56 2.74 3.63 -21.84
N GLY A 57 2.31 4.02 -20.64
CA GLY A 57 1.05 4.72 -20.39
C GLY A 57 1.25 6.23 -20.23
N HIS A 58 0.35 6.85 -19.48
CA HIS A 58 0.39 8.27 -19.18
C HIS A 58 -0.06 8.53 -17.74
N GLY A 59 0.25 9.71 -17.23
CA GLY A 59 -0.23 10.13 -15.92
C GLY A 59 0.46 9.50 -14.73
N ASP A 60 -0.09 9.76 -13.54
CA ASP A 60 0.35 9.18 -12.28
C ASP A 60 -0.27 7.79 -12.02
N TRP A 61 0.03 7.20 -10.86
CA TRP A 61 -0.51 5.88 -10.51
C TRP A 61 -2.04 5.86 -10.47
N ASN A 62 -2.69 6.94 -10.03
CA ASN A 62 -4.14 7.00 -9.96
C ASN A 62 -4.76 6.97 -11.36
N GLU A 63 -4.19 7.74 -12.30
CA GLU A 63 -4.58 7.74 -13.71
C GLU A 63 -4.38 6.35 -14.34
N GLN A 64 -3.21 5.73 -14.16
CA GLN A 64 -2.97 4.38 -14.69
C GLN A 64 -3.86 3.30 -14.05
N LEU A 65 -4.23 3.45 -12.77
CA LEU A 65 -5.19 2.57 -12.11
C LEU A 65 -6.64 2.79 -12.57
N ASN A 66 -6.97 3.94 -13.16
CA ASN A 66 -8.28 4.13 -13.81
C ASN A 66 -8.35 3.38 -15.13
N ASP A 67 -7.23 3.32 -15.85
CA ASP A 67 -7.14 2.70 -17.18
C ASP A 67 -6.71 1.22 -17.13
N TYR A 68 -6.48 0.68 -15.93
CA TYR A 68 -5.98 -0.67 -15.71
C TYR A 68 -6.80 -1.73 -16.47
N CYS A 69 -6.10 -2.50 -17.29
CA CYS A 69 -6.68 -3.60 -18.06
C CYS A 69 -5.77 -4.83 -18.02
N PRO A 70 -6.17 -5.94 -17.35
CA PRO A 70 -5.30 -7.11 -17.16
C PRO A 70 -4.93 -7.85 -18.46
N THR A 71 -5.54 -7.50 -19.58
CA THR A 71 -5.31 -8.13 -20.90
C THR A 71 -4.72 -7.18 -21.94
N SER A 72 -4.25 -5.98 -21.53
CA SER A 72 -3.66 -4.99 -22.45
C SER A 72 -2.32 -5.43 -23.05
N GLY A 73 -1.57 -6.27 -22.31
CA GLY A 73 -0.19 -6.62 -22.62
C GLY A 73 0.85 -5.59 -22.16
N LEU A 74 0.44 -4.51 -21.49
CA LEU A 74 1.34 -3.49 -20.95
C LEU A 74 2.04 -3.98 -19.67
N LYS A 75 3.32 -3.63 -19.52
CA LYS A 75 4.09 -4.02 -18.32
C LYS A 75 3.61 -3.37 -17.04
N MET A 76 3.00 -2.19 -17.14
CA MET A 76 2.37 -1.58 -15.98
C MET A 76 1.15 -2.39 -15.52
N ASP A 77 0.34 -2.91 -16.43
CA ASP A 77 -0.84 -3.69 -16.06
C ASP A 77 -0.44 -5.06 -15.48
N ASP A 78 0.64 -5.67 -15.97
CA ASP A 78 1.27 -6.84 -15.32
C ASP A 78 1.66 -6.50 -13.87
N LEU A 79 2.35 -5.38 -13.66
CA LEU A 79 2.75 -4.90 -12.33
C LEU A 79 1.56 -4.64 -11.41
N ILE A 80 0.51 -3.96 -11.90
CA ILE A 80 -0.71 -3.72 -11.11
C ILE A 80 -1.34 -5.06 -10.73
N SER A 81 -1.39 -6.01 -11.66
CA SER A 81 -1.92 -7.36 -11.40
C SER A 81 -1.14 -8.07 -10.29
N ASP A 82 0.18 -7.93 -10.23
CA ASP A 82 1.00 -8.47 -9.13
C ASP A 82 0.61 -7.88 -7.77
N LEU A 83 0.36 -6.57 -7.69
CA LEU A 83 -0.09 -5.90 -6.45
C LEU A 83 -1.48 -6.37 -6.01
N LEU A 84 -2.39 -6.55 -6.98
CA LEU A 84 -3.73 -7.07 -6.72
C LEU A 84 -3.70 -8.52 -6.22
N ASN A 85 -2.89 -9.36 -6.87
CA ASN A 85 -2.67 -10.75 -6.48
C ASN A 85 -2.03 -10.84 -5.08
N PHE A 86 -1.11 -9.92 -4.76
CA PHE A 86 -0.50 -9.83 -3.44
C PHE A 86 -1.53 -9.48 -2.36
N GLY A 87 -2.63 -8.80 -2.69
CA GLY A 87 -3.80 -8.62 -1.82
C GLY A 87 -4.26 -7.18 -1.59
N PHE A 88 -3.70 -6.23 -2.35
CA PHE A 88 -4.24 -4.87 -2.44
C PHE A 88 -5.43 -4.85 -3.41
N ASP A 89 -6.29 -3.85 -3.30
CA ASP A 89 -7.26 -3.52 -4.36
C ASP A 89 -6.93 -2.18 -5.03
N ILE A 90 -7.64 -1.87 -6.12
CA ILE A 90 -7.44 -0.64 -6.88
C ILE A 90 -7.63 0.61 -5.98
N ASP A 91 -8.60 0.58 -5.08
CA ASP A 91 -8.87 1.71 -4.19
C ASP A 91 -7.74 1.91 -3.18
N ASP A 92 -7.13 0.84 -2.67
CA ASP A 92 -5.95 0.93 -1.80
C ASP A 92 -4.81 1.67 -2.48
N LEU A 93 -4.52 1.31 -3.74
CA LEU A 93 -3.43 1.87 -4.50
C LEU A 93 -3.72 3.34 -4.86
N LYS A 94 -4.96 3.67 -5.24
CA LYS A 94 -5.38 5.07 -5.45
C LYS A 94 -5.30 5.91 -4.18
N HIS A 95 -5.70 5.34 -3.05
CA HIS A 95 -5.60 6.00 -1.76
C HIS A 95 -4.16 6.18 -1.30
N LEU A 96 -3.29 5.21 -1.54
CA LEU A 96 -1.86 5.32 -1.26
C LEU A 96 -1.22 6.42 -2.10
N GLU A 97 -1.58 6.50 -3.38
CA GLU A 97 -1.04 7.54 -4.27
C GLU A 97 -1.34 8.95 -3.76
N ARG A 98 -2.52 9.15 -3.15
CA ARG A 98 -3.00 10.48 -2.69
C ARG A 98 -3.07 10.64 -1.16
N LEU A 99 -2.58 9.67 -0.40
CA LEU A 99 -2.66 9.61 1.07
C LEU A 99 -4.08 9.86 1.62
N SER A 100 -5.10 9.24 1.01
CA SER A 100 -6.48 9.73 1.11
C SER A 100 -7.50 8.76 1.72
N ASP A 101 -7.14 7.55 2.17
CA ASP A 101 -8.12 6.62 2.76
C ASP A 101 -8.70 7.23 4.05
N PRO A 102 -10.02 7.51 4.11
CA PRO A 102 -10.66 8.08 5.29
C PRO A 102 -10.48 7.22 6.55
N LYS A 103 -10.38 5.88 6.41
CA LYS A 103 -10.19 4.94 7.51
C LYS A 103 -8.79 5.06 8.11
N VAL A 104 -7.77 5.25 7.26
CA VAL A 104 -6.39 5.50 7.69
C VAL A 104 -6.26 6.88 8.31
N LEU A 105 -6.79 7.92 7.66
CA LEU A 105 -6.73 9.30 8.19
C LEU A 105 -7.41 9.43 9.55
N ARG A 106 -8.49 8.68 9.80
CA ARG A 106 -9.14 8.66 11.13
C ARG A 106 -8.25 8.13 12.26
N GLN A 107 -7.22 7.35 11.95
CA GLN A 107 -6.24 6.86 12.93
C GLN A 107 -5.26 7.95 13.39
N LEU A 108 -5.21 9.06 12.67
CA LEU A 108 -4.34 10.19 12.98
C LEU A 108 -5.09 11.24 13.83
N PRO A 109 -4.37 11.97 14.69
CA PRO A 109 -4.88 13.16 15.35
C PRO A 109 -5.47 14.14 14.33
N ILE A 110 -6.56 14.82 14.68
CA ILE A 110 -7.32 15.67 13.74
C ILE A 110 -6.46 16.73 13.05
N ASN A 111 -5.48 17.30 13.76
CA ASN A 111 -4.54 18.29 13.27
C ASN A 111 -3.42 17.72 12.36
N LYS A 112 -3.35 16.40 12.20
CA LYS A 112 -2.35 15.69 11.37
C LYS A 112 -2.96 14.94 10.18
N ARG A 113 -4.23 15.22 9.84
CA ARG A 113 -4.93 14.54 8.72
C ARG A 113 -4.71 15.18 7.36
N ASN A 114 -4.11 16.37 7.29
CA ASN A 114 -3.82 17.05 6.03
C ASN A 114 -2.41 16.69 5.52
N LEU A 115 -2.27 15.44 5.06
CA LEU A 115 -1.01 14.88 4.58
C LEU A 115 -0.75 15.29 3.13
N LYS A 116 0.53 15.48 2.77
CA LYS A 116 0.95 15.84 1.42
C LYS A 116 1.71 14.68 0.78
N GLN A 117 1.21 14.19 -0.35
CA GLN A 117 1.86 13.09 -1.10
C GLN A 117 3.29 13.40 -1.54
N ASN A 118 3.67 14.66 -1.75
CA ASN A 118 5.04 15.05 -2.08
C ASN A 118 5.94 15.25 -0.85
N ASN A 119 5.43 15.00 0.36
CA ASN A 119 6.20 15.04 1.60
C ASN A 119 6.47 13.61 2.09
N LYS A 120 7.75 13.23 2.06
CA LYS A 120 8.22 11.90 2.47
C LYS A 120 7.77 11.49 3.88
N ALA A 121 7.79 12.42 4.85
CA ALA A 121 7.42 12.15 6.23
C ALA A 121 5.90 11.95 6.39
N ASP A 122 5.10 12.62 5.58
CA ASP A 122 3.65 12.43 5.55
C ASP A 122 3.29 11.04 5.00
N VAL A 123 4.01 10.58 3.97
CA VAL A 123 3.84 9.23 3.41
C VAL A 123 4.21 8.15 4.44
N GLU A 124 5.34 8.31 5.13
CA GLU A 124 5.74 7.42 6.24
C GLU A 124 4.67 7.38 7.33
N THR A 125 4.15 8.55 7.72
CA THR A 125 3.08 8.68 8.72
C THR A 125 1.83 7.93 8.28
N TYR A 126 1.42 8.08 7.02
CA TYR A 126 0.26 7.40 6.45
C TYR A 126 0.42 5.87 6.47
N LEU A 127 1.53 5.36 5.93
CA LEU A 127 1.80 3.92 5.87
C LEU A 127 1.89 3.30 7.27
N THR A 128 2.53 3.99 8.21
CA THR A 128 2.62 3.57 9.62
C THR A 128 1.23 3.47 10.26
N ALA A 129 0.36 4.46 10.01
CA ALA A 129 -1.02 4.45 10.50
C ALA A 129 -1.86 3.35 9.83
N MET A 130 -1.68 3.11 8.54
CA MET A 130 -2.33 2.03 7.80
C MET A 130 -1.93 0.66 8.35
N ALA A 131 -0.64 0.41 8.55
CA ALA A 131 -0.14 -0.83 9.12
C ALA A 131 -0.70 -1.07 10.53
N ARG A 132 -0.64 -0.06 11.41
CA ARG A 132 -1.20 -0.16 12.77
C ARG A 132 -2.69 -0.50 12.76
N MET A 133 -3.47 0.15 11.91
CA MET A 133 -4.91 -0.14 11.77
C MET A 133 -5.16 -1.60 11.33
N LEU A 134 -4.34 -2.13 10.43
CA LEU A 134 -4.46 -3.51 9.97
C LEU A 134 -4.02 -4.51 11.05
N GLU A 135 -2.98 -4.20 11.83
CA GLU A 135 -2.55 -4.96 13.01
C GLU A 135 -3.66 -5.07 14.06
N GLU A 136 -4.29 -3.94 14.42
CA GLU A 136 -5.43 -3.90 15.35
C GLU A 136 -6.61 -4.74 14.84
N ARG A 137 -6.91 -4.65 13.53
CA ARG A 137 -7.94 -5.47 12.90
C ARG A 137 -7.61 -6.97 12.92
N LEU A 138 -6.34 -7.32 12.73
CA LEU A 138 -5.88 -8.71 12.77
C LEU A 138 -6.00 -9.27 14.18
N ALA A 139 -5.51 -8.53 15.19
CA ALA A 139 -5.60 -8.92 16.60
C ALA A 139 -7.06 -9.12 17.04
N ASN A 140 -7.96 -8.21 16.67
CA ASN A 140 -9.38 -8.34 16.97
C ASN A 140 -10.02 -9.59 16.33
N LYS A 141 -9.61 -9.96 15.12
CA LYS A 141 -10.08 -11.20 14.48
C LYS A 141 -9.61 -12.44 15.22
N VAL A 142 -8.34 -12.48 15.63
CA VAL A 142 -7.78 -13.62 16.40
C VAL A 142 -8.53 -13.78 17.73
N ASN A 143 -8.72 -12.68 18.47
CA ASN A 143 -9.47 -12.69 19.73
C ASN A 143 -10.91 -13.20 19.54
N LEU A 144 -11.59 -12.79 18.46
CA LEU A 144 -12.95 -13.27 18.18
C LEU A 144 -13.00 -14.77 17.87
N VAL A 145 -12.02 -15.29 17.13
CA VAL A 145 -11.93 -16.74 16.85
C VAL A 145 -11.72 -17.52 18.14
N GLU A 146 -10.82 -17.09 19.01
CA GLU A 146 -10.58 -17.73 20.31
C GLU A 146 -11.81 -17.72 21.23
N LEU A 147 -12.65 -16.68 21.17
CA LEU A 147 -13.88 -16.59 21.94
C LEU A 147 -15.02 -17.47 21.40
N LEU A 148 -15.04 -17.71 20.09
CA LEU A 148 -16.11 -18.46 19.40
C LEU A 148 -15.82 -19.95 19.26
N GLU A 149 -14.55 -20.35 19.40
CA GLU A 149 -14.12 -21.74 19.52
C GLU A 149 -14.01 -22.08 21.02
N PRO A 150 -15.09 -22.49 21.72
CA PRO A 150 -14.96 -22.93 23.09
C PRO A 150 -13.92 -24.03 23.12
N HIS A 151 -12.89 -23.86 23.95
CA HIS A 151 -11.90 -24.87 24.24
C HIS A 151 -12.61 -26.22 24.41
N SER A 152 -12.48 -27.08 23.40
CA SER A 152 -12.76 -28.51 23.51
C SER A 152 -11.60 -29.13 24.30
N ALA A 153 -11.47 -28.70 25.56
CA ALA A 153 -10.49 -29.18 26.50
C ALA A 153 -11.23 -29.59 27.77
N LEU A 154 -11.60 -30.87 27.81
CA LEU A 154 -11.22 -31.85 28.83
C LEU A 154 -12.16 -33.06 28.72
N SER A 155 -11.73 -34.05 27.95
CA SER A 155 -12.15 -35.46 28.07
C SER A 155 -11.06 -36.22 28.81
#